data_AF-A0A520Q3I9-F1
#
_entry.id   AF-A0A520Q3I9-F1
#
_cell.length_a   1.000
_cell.length_b   1.000
_cell.length_c   1.000
_cell.angle_alpha   90.00
_cell.angle_beta   90.00
_cell.angle_gamma   90.00
#
_symmetry.space_group_name_H-M   'P 1'
#
loop_
_entity.id
_entity.type
_entity.pdbx_description
1 polymer ?
#
loop_
_entity_poly.entity_id
_entity_poly.type
_entity_poly.pdbx_seq_one_letter_code
_entity_poly.pdbx_strand_id
1 'polypeptide(L)'
;MPVQQGRLDGGAVHLERLVGEDPDHQGAGRGRGEERQHQRDDQAPARGHRAAGGGARFPFFLGAFALGAIALGHAGGLPRRRTERATFVLHARRAILGRVSPLEQIEIRVGAERFAALATGEGPLVLLLHGFPDVPRSWAPVMEQLAGAHRCVAPWTRGYAPSTLDGPFDADRLAADAIGFADALSPDAPVLLVGHDWGAATAYVACMRAPERFAGCVAISVPHPLAFFAYMARHPGQLRRSAYMGFFQLPVLPER
;
A
#
# COMPACT_ATOMS: atom_id res chain seq x y z
N MET A 1 24.66 -11.35 55.74
CA MET A 1 25.96 -10.75 55.38
C MET A 1 25.83 -10.25 53.94
N PRO A 2 25.89 -8.92 53.70
CA PRO A 2 25.50 -8.28 52.44
C PRO A 2 26.69 -7.76 51.60
N VAL A 3 26.37 -7.26 50.40
CA VAL A 3 27.11 -6.32 49.51
C VAL A 3 28.37 -6.83 48.77
N GLN A 4 28.33 -6.81 47.44
CA GLN A 4 29.28 -6.00 46.67
C GLN A 4 28.75 -5.52 45.30
N GLN A 5 28.89 -4.22 45.10
CA GLN A 5 28.63 -3.40 43.91
C GLN A 5 29.79 -3.41 42.92
N GLY A 6 29.50 -2.97 41.69
CA GLY A 6 30.43 -2.35 40.75
C GLY A 6 30.03 -2.67 39.31
N ARG A 7 29.96 -1.77 38.33
CA ARG A 7 30.28 -0.33 38.21
C ARG A 7 29.71 0.10 36.86
N LEU A 8 29.22 1.33 36.77
CA LEU A 8 28.77 2.01 35.53
C LEU A 8 29.98 2.64 34.84
N ASP A 9 29.99 2.63 33.50
CA ASP A 9 30.59 3.62 32.58
C ASP A 9 29.78 3.46 31.27
N GLY A 10 29.18 4.44 30.61
CA GLY A 10 29.53 5.86 30.47
C GLY A 10 30.11 6.08 29.07
N GLY A 11 29.31 6.52 28.10
CA GLY A 11 29.81 6.79 26.74
C GLY A 11 28.75 7.33 25.78
N ALA A 12 28.62 8.65 25.74
CA ALA A 12 27.75 9.41 24.85
C ALA A 12 28.23 9.33 23.38
N VAL A 13 27.26 9.30 22.45
CA VAL A 13 27.50 9.45 21.00
C VAL A 13 27.45 10.95 20.67
N HIS A 14 28.60 11.50 20.28
CA HIS A 14 28.75 12.89 19.85
C HIS A 14 28.43 13.00 18.35
N LEU A 15 27.56 13.95 18.00
CA LEU A 15 27.19 14.32 16.64
C LEU A 15 28.16 15.44 16.19
N GLU A 16 29.03 15.20 15.22
CA GLU A 16 29.90 16.24 14.64
C GLU A 16 29.35 16.77 13.31
N ARG A 17 29.28 18.09 13.24
CA ARG A 17 28.98 18.89 12.04
C ARG A 17 30.21 19.01 11.16
N LEU A 18 30.00 18.90 9.86
CA LEU A 18 30.90 19.30 8.79
C LEU A 18 31.10 20.82 8.78
N VAL A 19 32.33 21.28 8.96
CA VAL A 19 32.87 22.53 8.37
C VAL A 19 34.32 22.24 7.98
N GLY A 20 34.66 22.51 6.72
CA GLY A 20 35.98 22.22 6.16
C GLY A 20 37.04 23.24 6.57
N GLU A 21 38.29 22.89 6.31
CA GLU A 21 39.31 23.65 5.58
C GLU A 21 40.55 22.76 5.39
N ASP A 22 41.18 22.85 4.22
CA ASP A 22 42.50 22.30 3.84
C ASP A 22 43.30 23.52 3.35
N PRO A 23 44.59 23.69 3.72
CA PRO A 23 45.65 23.16 2.85
C PRO A 23 46.99 22.76 3.53
N ASP A 24 47.73 21.93 2.78
CA ASP A 24 49.20 21.83 2.68
C ASP A 24 50.03 21.33 3.88
N HIS A 25 50.54 20.09 3.76
CA HIS A 25 51.98 19.86 3.94
C HIS A 25 52.49 18.60 3.20
N GLN A 26 53.54 18.83 2.41
CA GLN A 26 54.33 17.85 1.66
C GLN A 26 55.21 16.97 2.57
N GLY A 27 55.47 15.73 2.17
CA GLY A 27 56.49 14.88 2.79
C GLY A 27 56.64 13.52 2.13
N ALA A 28 57.56 13.43 1.18
CA ALA A 28 57.93 12.23 0.44
C ALA A 28 58.71 11.21 1.29
N GLY A 29 58.54 9.91 1.02
CA GLY A 29 59.40 8.85 1.57
C GLY A 29 59.11 7.46 0.98
N ARG A 30 60.01 6.97 0.12
CA ARG A 30 60.00 5.68 -0.59
C ARG A 30 60.49 4.51 0.28
N GLY A 31 60.03 3.29 -0.03
CA GLY A 31 60.72 2.01 0.24
C GLY A 31 59.75 0.84 0.44
N ARG A 32 59.42 0.04 -0.60
CA ARG A 32 60.04 -1.23 -1.06
C ARG A 32 59.81 -2.45 -0.16
N GLY A 33 59.36 -3.55 -0.78
CA GLY A 33 59.27 -4.92 -0.25
C GLY A 33 57.86 -5.48 -0.41
N GLU A 34 57.41 -5.90 -1.60
CA GLU A 34 57.59 -7.25 -2.16
C GLU A 34 57.32 -8.38 -1.16
N GLU A 35 56.11 -8.95 -1.22
CA GLU A 35 55.96 -10.40 -1.28
C GLU A 35 54.65 -10.77 -1.97
N ARG A 36 54.81 -11.35 -3.17
CA ARG A 36 53.75 -12.03 -3.93
C ARG A 36 53.73 -13.47 -3.45
N GLN A 37 52.58 -13.99 -3.06
CA GLN A 37 52.29 -15.40 -3.26
C GLN A 37 51.06 -15.56 -4.14
N HIS A 38 51.34 -16.30 -5.20
CA HIS A 38 50.51 -16.64 -6.33
C HIS A 38 49.87 -17.98 -5.98
N GLN A 39 48.54 -18.04 -5.86
CA GLN A 39 47.85 -19.32 -6.03
C GLN A 39 46.64 -19.08 -6.91
N ARG A 40 46.72 -19.70 -8.09
CA ARG A 40 45.78 -19.60 -9.20
C ARG A 40 44.53 -20.43 -8.93
N ASP A 41 43.43 -19.86 -9.39
CA ASP A 41 42.35 -20.44 -10.19
C ASP A 41 41.88 -21.86 -9.87
N ASP A 42 40.66 -21.94 -9.33
CA ASP A 42 39.66 -22.88 -9.83
C ASP A 42 38.30 -22.15 -9.91
N GLN A 43 37.89 -21.84 -11.15
CA GLN A 43 36.53 -21.44 -11.49
C GLN A 43 35.79 -22.63 -12.11
N ALA A 44 34.63 -23.00 -11.54
CA ALA A 44 33.49 -23.47 -12.32
C ALA A 44 32.17 -23.29 -11.52
N PRO A 45 31.06 -22.89 -12.16
CA PRO A 45 29.89 -22.35 -11.49
C PRO A 45 28.89 -23.43 -11.07
N ALA A 46 28.42 -23.36 -9.82
CA ALA A 46 27.31 -24.18 -9.35
C ALA A 46 25.97 -23.65 -9.85
N ARG A 47 25.49 -24.30 -10.92
CA ARG A 47 24.09 -24.57 -11.32
C ARG A 47 23.00 -23.71 -10.68
N GLY A 48 22.45 -22.82 -11.52
CA GLY A 48 21.23 -22.08 -11.24
C GLY A 48 20.02 -23.00 -11.02
N HIS A 49 19.33 -22.79 -9.91
CA HIS A 49 17.95 -23.19 -9.73
C HIS A 49 17.06 -22.09 -10.32
N ARG A 50 16.61 -22.31 -11.56
CA ARG A 50 15.42 -21.63 -12.09
C ARG A 50 14.22 -22.15 -11.30
N ALA A 51 13.76 -21.39 -10.31
CA ALA A 51 12.40 -21.52 -9.81
C ALA A 51 11.46 -20.99 -10.89
N ALA A 52 10.96 -21.91 -11.71
CA ALA A 52 9.80 -21.67 -12.56
C ALA A 52 8.55 -21.57 -11.67
N GLY A 53 8.36 -20.41 -11.04
CA GLY A 53 7.10 -20.02 -10.43
C GLY A 53 6.26 -19.35 -11.49
N GLY A 54 5.41 -20.13 -12.17
CA GLY A 54 4.41 -19.62 -13.11
C GLY A 54 3.45 -18.68 -12.41
N GLY A 55 3.76 -17.38 -12.41
CA GLY A 55 2.80 -16.34 -12.08
C GLY A 55 1.65 -16.47 -13.05
N ALA A 56 0.47 -16.80 -12.54
CA ALA A 56 -0.76 -16.77 -13.30
C ALA A 56 -0.96 -15.33 -13.79
N ARG A 57 -0.51 -15.07 -15.03
CA ARG A 57 -0.84 -13.86 -15.77
C ARG A 57 -2.34 -13.89 -15.97
N PHE A 58 -3.07 -13.12 -15.18
CA PHE A 58 -4.48 -12.87 -15.43
C PHE A 58 -4.60 -12.24 -16.82
N PRO A 59 -5.30 -12.86 -17.78
CA PRO A 59 -5.47 -12.25 -19.09
C PRO A 59 -6.44 -11.07 -18.93
N PHE A 60 -5.92 -9.85 -19.11
CA PHE A 60 -6.74 -8.68 -19.37
C PHE A 60 -7.33 -8.84 -20.78
N PHE A 61 -8.64 -8.99 -20.86
CA PHE A 61 -9.36 -9.17 -22.11
C PHE A 61 -9.40 -7.85 -22.90
N LEU A 62 -8.65 -7.82 -24.00
CA LEU A 62 -9.00 -7.02 -25.18
C LEU A 62 -9.95 -7.88 -26.02
N GLY A 63 -11.27 -7.63 -25.95
CA GLY A 63 -12.23 -8.45 -26.70
C GLY A 63 -13.68 -8.00 -26.62
N ALA A 64 -14.07 -7.17 -27.60
CA ALA A 64 -15.42 -6.94 -28.12
C ALA A 64 -16.56 -6.57 -27.15
N PHE A 65 -16.73 -5.26 -26.90
CA PHE A 65 -18.01 -4.71 -26.41
C PHE A 65 -18.82 -4.16 -27.59
N ALA A 66 -19.89 -4.85 -27.96
CA ALA A 66 -20.89 -4.31 -28.88
C ALA A 66 -21.80 -3.33 -28.11
N LEU A 67 -21.84 -2.08 -28.58
CA LEU A 67 -22.74 -1.02 -28.12
C LEU A 67 -24.19 -1.40 -28.41
N GLY A 68 -25.01 -1.49 -27.35
CA GLY A 68 -26.46 -1.58 -27.44
C GLY A 68 -27.10 -0.50 -26.58
N ALA A 69 -27.58 0.57 -27.23
CA ALA A 69 -28.49 1.53 -26.64
C ALA A 69 -29.89 0.92 -26.47
N ILE A 70 -30.65 1.37 -25.46
CA ILE A 70 -32.05 1.89 -25.56
C ILE A 70 -32.78 1.89 -24.18
N ALA A 71 -33.33 3.08 -23.92
CA ALA A 71 -34.55 3.54 -23.22
C ALA A 71 -35.27 2.73 -22.10
N LEU A 72 -35.47 3.47 -20.99
CA LEU A 72 -36.72 3.80 -20.26
C LEU A 72 -37.85 2.75 -20.14
N GLY A 73 -38.24 2.46 -18.89
CA GLY A 73 -39.45 1.72 -18.52
C GLY A 73 -39.93 2.04 -17.11
N HIS A 74 -41.22 2.35 -17.00
CA HIS A 74 -41.92 3.09 -15.95
C HIS A 74 -41.90 2.56 -14.50
N ALA A 75 -42.09 3.53 -13.61
CA ALA A 75 -42.42 3.40 -12.20
C ALA A 75 -43.78 2.72 -11.95
N GLY A 76 -43.82 1.83 -10.97
CA GLY A 76 -45.03 1.29 -10.36
C GLY A 76 -44.78 1.10 -8.85
N GLY A 77 -45.52 1.86 -8.03
CA GLY A 77 -45.32 1.95 -6.59
C GLY A 77 -45.82 0.74 -5.81
N LEU A 78 -45.20 0.51 -4.66
CA LEU A 78 -45.67 -0.40 -3.61
C LEU A 78 -45.59 0.27 -2.23
N PRO A 79 -46.44 -0.14 -1.28
CA PRO A 79 -46.97 0.74 -0.25
C PRO A 79 -46.06 0.92 0.97
N ARG A 80 -46.17 2.13 1.55
CA ARG A 80 -45.60 2.55 2.84
C ARG A 80 -46.01 1.59 3.96
N ARG A 81 -45.02 0.96 4.61
CA ARG A 81 -45.15 0.49 5.99
C ARG A 81 -44.37 1.41 6.92
N ARG A 82 -45.10 1.93 7.92
CA ARG A 82 -44.67 2.80 9.00
C ARG A 82 -44.06 1.92 10.09
N THR A 83 -42.77 2.11 10.36
CA THR A 83 -42.12 1.61 11.58
C THR A 83 -41.08 2.61 12.03
N GLU A 84 -41.46 3.34 13.08
CA GLU A 84 -40.63 3.89 14.17
C GLU A 84 -39.16 4.18 13.86
N ARG A 85 -38.90 5.38 13.30
CA ARG A 85 -37.60 6.04 13.35
C ARG A 85 -37.71 7.25 14.27
N ALA A 86 -37.55 7.04 15.57
CA ALA A 86 -37.59 8.15 16.52
C ALA A 86 -36.70 7.94 17.75
N THR A 87 -35.49 7.38 17.62
CA THR A 87 -34.48 7.45 18.72
C THR A 87 -33.02 7.22 18.29
N PHE A 88 -32.62 7.52 17.05
CA PHE A 88 -31.20 7.38 16.63
C PHE A 88 -30.55 8.67 16.10
N VAL A 89 -31.30 9.77 15.98
CA VAL A 89 -30.82 10.98 15.26
C VAL A 89 -30.12 12.01 16.16
N LEU A 90 -30.10 11.83 17.49
CA LEU A 90 -29.54 12.84 18.41
C LEU A 90 -28.16 12.51 19.01
N HIS A 91 -27.69 11.26 18.97
CA HIS A 91 -26.32 10.92 19.40
C HIS A 91 -25.27 11.04 18.28
N ALA A 92 -25.69 10.93 17.01
CA ALA A 92 -24.78 11.04 15.87
C ALA A 92 -24.16 12.44 15.72
N ARG A 93 -24.86 13.51 16.13
CA ARG A 93 -24.37 14.89 15.93
C ARG A 93 -23.24 15.32 16.86
N ARG A 94 -23.02 14.63 17.99
CA ARG A 94 -21.93 14.96 18.93
C ARG A 94 -20.71 14.03 18.78
N ALA A 95 -20.90 12.83 18.22
CA ALA A 95 -19.83 11.89 17.90
C ALA A 95 -19.15 12.18 16.53
N ILE A 96 -19.86 12.80 15.58
CA ILE A 96 -19.30 13.19 14.25
C ILE A 96 -18.41 14.45 14.32
N LEU A 97 -18.40 15.14 15.46
CA LEU A 97 -17.47 16.24 15.76
C LEU A 97 -16.50 15.83 16.89
N GLY A 98 -16.18 14.54 16.97
CA GLY A 98 -14.98 14.07 17.66
C GLY A 98 -13.78 14.83 17.09
N ARG A 99 -12.88 15.28 17.96
CA ARG A 99 -11.66 15.94 17.50
C ARG A 99 -10.90 14.89 16.71
N VAL A 100 -10.93 15.00 15.38
CA VAL A 100 -10.01 14.27 14.50
C VAL A 100 -8.63 14.47 15.08
N SER A 101 -8.06 13.41 15.65
CA SER A 101 -6.67 13.45 16.09
C SER A 101 -5.85 13.94 14.91
N PRO A 102 -4.96 14.94 15.09
CA PRO A 102 -4.28 15.56 13.97
C PRO A 102 -3.63 14.47 13.12
N LEU A 103 -4.04 14.42 11.85
CA LEU A 103 -3.43 13.51 10.89
C LEU A 103 -2.07 14.08 10.54
N GLU A 104 -1.03 13.37 10.93
CA GLU A 104 0.34 13.68 10.57
C GLU A 104 0.53 13.35 9.08
N GLN A 105 1.20 14.23 8.34
CA GLN A 105 1.65 13.89 7.00
C GLN A 105 3.07 13.33 7.06
N ILE A 106 3.23 12.09 6.57
CA ILE A 106 4.52 11.39 6.53
C ILE A 106 4.90 11.08 5.08
N GLU A 107 6.18 10.73 4.88
CA GLU A 107 6.69 10.19 3.62
C GLU A 107 7.06 8.71 3.81
N ILE A 108 6.66 7.87 2.85
CA ILE A 108 7.04 6.47 2.76
C ILE A 108 7.92 6.31 1.53
N ARG A 109 9.04 5.59 1.68
CA ARG A 109 9.96 5.27 0.58
C ARG A 109 9.83 3.80 0.20
N VAL A 110 9.61 3.54 -1.08
CA VAL A 110 9.56 2.19 -1.65
C VAL A 110 10.51 2.12 -2.83
N GLY A 111 11.70 1.57 -2.59
CA GLY A 111 12.80 1.66 -3.55
C GLY A 111 13.19 3.12 -3.80
N ALA A 112 13.16 3.54 -5.07
CA ALA A 112 13.45 4.92 -5.47
C ALA A 112 12.24 5.87 -5.38
N GLU A 113 11.05 5.33 -5.13
CA GLU A 113 9.79 6.07 -5.20
C GLU A 113 9.42 6.65 -3.84
N ARG A 114 8.75 7.80 -3.85
CA ARG A 114 8.27 8.50 -2.65
C ARG A 114 6.76 8.61 -2.68
N PHE A 115 6.16 8.31 -1.53
CA PHE A 115 4.72 8.37 -1.33
C PHE A 115 4.41 9.23 -0.13
N ALA A 116 3.54 10.20 -0.27
CA ALA A 116 2.97 10.86 0.89
C ALA A 116 1.94 9.94 1.55
N ALA A 117 1.76 10.09 2.85
CA ALA A 117 0.69 9.42 3.58
C ALA A 117 0.18 10.28 4.74
N LEU A 118 -1.04 9.98 5.18
CA LEU A 118 -1.59 10.48 6.43
C LEU A 118 -1.44 9.39 7.49
N ALA A 119 -1.02 9.77 8.69
CA ALA A 119 -0.81 8.86 9.80
C ALA A 119 -1.44 9.37 11.11
N THR A 120 -1.84 8.46 11.97
CA THR A 120 -2.27 8.76 13.34
C THR A 120 -2.22 7.49 14.21
N GLY A 121 -2.17 7.69 15.53
CA GLY A 121 -2.11 6.60 16.50
C GLY A 121 -0.75 5.90 16.56
N GLU A 122 -0.64 4.96 17.49
CA GLU A 122 0.57 4.19 17.79
C GLU A 122 0.23 2.71 17.93
N GLY A 123 1.24 1.84 17.84
CA GLY A 123 1.07 0.39 17.98
C GLY A 123 1.03 -0.38 16.65
N PRO A 124 0.38 -1.55 16.59
CA PRO A 124 0.34 -2.39 15.39
C PRO A 124 -0.20 -1.64 14.17
N LEU A 125 0.41 -1.86 13.01
CA LEU A 125 0.10 -1.10 11.79
C LEU A 125 -1.21 -1.58 11.13
N VAL A 126 -2.07 -0.61 10.82
CA VAL A 126 -3.18 -0.75 9.87
C VAL A 126 -2.89 0.13 8.66
N LEU A 127 -2.68 -0.50 7.51
CA LEU A 127 -2.46 0.17 6.22
C LEU A 127 -3.79 0.30 5.47
N LEU A 128 -4.19 1.53 5.14
CA LEU A 128 -5.48 1.84 4.53
C LEU A 128 -5.32 2.36 3.09
N LEU A 129 -5.69 1.55 2.11
CA LEU A 129 -5.60 1.86 0.69
C LEU A 129 -6.94 2.39 0.16
N HIS A 130 -6.96 3.64 -0.29
CA HIS A 130 -8.11 4.21 -0.97
C HIS A 130 -8.26 3.67 -2.40
N GLY A 131 -9.40 3.93 -3.03
CA GLY A 131 -9.62 3.65 -4.45
C GLY A 131 -9.96 4.92 -5.23
N PHE A 132 -10.67 4.79 -6.33
CA PHE A 132 -11.13 5.89 -7.16
C PHE A 132 -12.59 6.26 -6.83
N PRO A 133 -12.96 7.56 -6.79
CA PRO A 133 -12.12 8.76 -6.89
C PRO A 133 -11.75 9.31 -5.51
N ASP A 134 -11.33 8.44 -4.58
CA ASP A 134 -11.02 8.78 -3.20
C ASP A 134 -9.58 9.30 -3.04
N VAL A 135 -9.28 9.79 -1.83
CA VAL A 135 -7.94 10.19 -1.37
C VAL A 135 -7.72 9.66 0.06
N PRO A 136 -6.50 9.68 0.61
CA PRO A 136 -6.23 9.17 1.96
C PRO A 136 -7.12 9.76 3.05
N ARG A 137 -7.50 11.03 2.90
CA ARG A 137 -8.37 11.72 3.85
C ARG A 137 -9.75 11.08 3.99
N SER A 138 -10.23 10.33 2.99
CA SER A 138 -11.48 9.55 3.07
C SER A 138 -11.45 8.54 4.23
N TRP A 139 -10.27 8.11 4.67
CA TRP A 139 -10.10 7.21 5.82
C TRP A 139 -10.15 7.90 7.19
N ALA A 140 -10.17 9.23 7.27
CA ALA A 140 -10.07 9.95 8.55
C ALA A 140 -11.06 9.46 9.64
N PRO A 141 -12.35 9.20 9.35
CA PRO A 141 -13.28 8.69 10.37
C PRO A 141 -12.96 7.28 10.86
N VAL A 142 -12.34 6.44 10.01
CA VAL A 142 -11.90 5.10 10.37
C VAL A 142 -10.61 5.17 11.18
N MET A 143 -9.65 5.99 10.74
CA MET A 143 -8.39 6.22 11.45
C MET A 143 -8.64 6.75 12.86
N GLU A 144 -9.58 7.70 13.04
CA GLU A 144 -9.95 8.23 14.35
C GLU A 144 -10.45 7.14 15.32
N GLN A 145 -11.22 6.18 14.83
CA GLN A 145 -11.74 5.08 15.66
C GLN A 145 -10.67 4.04 16.02
N LEU A 146 -9.63 3.90 15.19
CA LEU A 146 -8.56 2.91 15.38
C LEU A 146 -7.34 3.48 16.12
N ALA A 147 -7.16 4.80 16.13
CA ALA A 147 -5.97 5.49 16.65
C ALA A 147 -5.62 5.17 18.10
N GLY A 148 -6.59 4.76 18.93
CA GLY A 148 -6.38 4.40 20.32
C GLY A 148 -5.70 3.05 20.54
N ALA A 149 -5.61 2.20 19.53
CA ALA A 149 -5.04 0.85 19.63
C ALA A 149 -4.10 0.47 18.48
N HIS A 150 -4.10 1.25 17.38
CA HIS A 150 -3.34 0.95 16.19
C HIS A 150 -2.69 2.20 15.62
N ARG A 151 -1.54 2.01 14.99
CA ARG A 151 -0.96 3.01 14.10
C ARG A 151 -1.63 2.88 12.74
N CYS A 152 -2.38 3.89 12.34
CA CYS A 152 -3.09 3.91 11.06
C CYS A 152 -2.30 4.74 10.06
N VAL A 153 -2.06 4.19 8.86
CA VAL A 153 -1.39 4.92 7.77
C VAL A 153 -2.19 4.77 6.47
N ALA A 154 -2.50 5.90 5.84
CA ALA A 154 -3.20 5.97 4.56
C ALA A 154 -2.34 6.70 3.53
N PRO A 155 -1.70 6.00 2.58
CA PRO A 155 -0.88 6.62 1.53
C PRO A 155 -1.74 7.16 0.39
N TRP A 156 -1.30 8.27 -0.22
CA TRP A 156 -1.73 8.58 -1.58
C TRP A 156 -1.13 7.51 -2.48
N THR A 157 -1.97 6.67 -3.09
CA THR A 157 -1.50 5.55 -3.92
C THR A 157 -0.84 6.07 -5.20
N ARG A 158 -0.07 5.21 -5.88
CA ARG A 158 0.52 5.54 -7.19
C ARG A 158 -0.55 6.12 -8.14
N GLY A 159 -0.20 7.17 -8.86
CA GLY A 159 -1.11 7.91 -9.73
C GLY A 159 -1.89 9.02 -9.03
N TYR A 160 -1.73 9.20 -7.71
CA TYR A 160 -2.36 10.28 -6.95
C TYR A 160 -1.30 11.22 -6.36
N ALA A 161 -1.38 12.50 -6.72
CA ALA A 161 -0.50 13.52 -6.14
C ALA A 161 -0.79 13.68 -4.63
N PRO A 162 0.23 13.91 -3.79
CA PRO A 162 1.61 14.25 -4.16
C PRO A 162 2.57 13.05 -4.24
N SER A 163 2.07 11.81 -4.26
CA SER A 163 2.89 10.62 -4.51
C SER A 163 3.27 10.50 -5.99
N THR A 164 4.12 9.51 -6.29
CA THR A 164 4.53 9.20 -7.68
C THR A 164 3.33 9.08 -8.63
N LEU A 165 3.45 9.79 -9.75
CA LEU A 165 2.50 9.77 -10.86
C LEU A 165 2.98 8.88 -12.00
N ASP A 166 4.13 8.23 -11.83
CA ASP A 166 4.71 7.38 -12.85
C ASP A 166 4.04 6.01 -12.87
N GLY A 167 3.86 5.47 -14.07
CA GLY A 167 3.35 4.12 -14.27
C GLY A 167 4.41 3.03 -14.06
N PRO A 168 4.02 1.74 -14.22
CA PRO A 168 2.70 1.27 -14.62
C PRO A 168 1.66 1.30 -13.47
N PHE A 169 0.37 1.27 -13.80
CA PHE A 169 -0.74 1.30 -12.83
C PHE A 169 -1.50 -0.03 -12.74
N ASP A 170 -0.87 -1.12 -13.17
CA ASP A 170 -1.47 -2.44 -13.09
C ASP A 170 -1.53 -2.97 -11.63
N ALA A 171 -2.37 -3.97 -11.42
CA ALA A 171 -2.63 -4.51 -10.08
C ALA A 171 -1.38 -5.10 -9.42
N ASP A 172 -0.44 -5.65 -10.20
CA ASP A 172 0.82 -6.18 -9.66
C ASP A 172 1.71 -5.04 -9.17
N ARG A 173 1.78 -3.93 -9.90
CA ARG A 173 2.56 -2.76 -9.47
C ARG A 173 1.98 -2.10 -8.23
N LEU A 174 0.65 -1.91 -8.19
CA LEU A 174 -0.02 -1.36 -7.00
C LEU A 174 0.16 -2.27 -5.78
N ALA A 175 0.10 -3.59 -5.97
CA ALA A 175 0.34 -4.55 -4.89
C ALA A 175 1.80 -4.52 -4.40
N ALA A 176 2.76 -4.37 -5.32
CA ALA A 176 4.17 -4.22 -4.95
C ALA A 176 4.41 -2.95 -4.13
N ASP A 177 3.76 -1.83 -4.46
CA ASP A 177 3.82 -0.61 -3.65
C ASP A 177 3.23 -0.86 -2.25
N ALA A 178 2.08 -1.55 -2.14
CA ALA A 178 1.46 -1.88 -0.85
C ALA A 178 2.33 -2.78 0.04
N ILE A 179 3.00 -3.78 -0.54
CA ILE A 179 3.99 -4.61 0.16
C ILE A 179 5.16 -3.76 0.62
N GLY A 180 5.68 -2.89 -0.26
CA GLY A 180 6.74 -1.96 0.08
C GLY A 180 6.37 -0.99 1.22
N PHE A 181 5.11 -0.55 1.29
CA PHE A 181 4.63 0.24 2.43
C PHE A 181 4.66 -0.56 3.73
N ALA A 182 4.21 -1.81 3.70
CA ALA A 182 4.25 -2.68 4.87
C ALA A 182 5.70 -2.90 5.35
N ASP A 183 6.63 -3.16 4.42
CA ASP A 183 8.04 -3.37 4.73
C ASP A 183 8.72 -2.10 5.29
N ALA A 184 8.40 -0.93 4.72
CA ALA A 184 8.97 0.34 5.17
C ALA A 184 8.43 0.78 6.54
N LEU A 185 7.16 0.49 6.84
CA LEU A 185 6.47 0.97 8.05
C LEU A 185 6.51 -0.04 9.21
N SER A 186 6.65 -1.33 8.90
CA SER A 186 6.63 -2.42 9.88
C SER A 186 7.53 -3.58 9.41
N PRO A 187 8.87 -3.38 9.37
CA PRO A 187 9.80 -4.34 8.80
C PRO A 187 9.78 -5.71 9.49
N ASP A 188 9.49 -5.73 10.79
CA ASP A 188 9.64 -6.93 11.63
C ASP A 188 8.31 -7.64 11.96
N ALA A 189 7.17 -7.10 11.50
CA ALA A 189 5.86 -7.63 11.85
C ALA A 189 4.88 -7.59 10.66
N PRO A 190 3.93 -8.54 10.58
CA PRO A 190 2.85 -8.46 9.62
C PRO A 190 1.85 -7.35 9.99
N VAL A 191 1.20 -6.77 8.99
CA VAL A 191 0.32 -5.61 9.14
C VAL A 191 -1.13 -5.95 8.79
N LEU A 192 -2.10 -5.20 9.29
CA LEU A 192 -3.49 -5.31 8.81
C LEU A 192 -3.65 -4.45 7.55
N LEU A 193 -4.20 -5.04 6.49
CA LEU A 193 -4.43 -4.35 5.22
C LEU A 193 -5.92 -4.10 5.00
N VAL A 194 -6.29 -2.85 4.80
CA VAL A 194 -7.67 -2.43 4.51
C VAL A 194 -7.70 -1.75 3.15
N GLY A 195 -8.58 -2.18 2.26
CA GLY A 195 -8.72 -1.61 0.93
C GLY A 195 -10.17 -1.28 0.58
N HIS A 196 -10.38 -0.14 -0.08
CA HIS A 196 -11.66 0.26 -0.68
C HIS A 196 -11.51 0.38 -2.20
N ASP A 197 -12.47 -0.11 -2.99
CA ASP A 197 -12.48 0.02 -4.46
C ASP A 197 -11.17 -0.52 -5.10
N TRP A 198 -10.37 0.28 -5.83
CA TRP A 198 -9.06 -0.12 -6.36
C TRP A 198 -8.07 -0.49 -5.25
N GLY A 199 -8.20 0.11 -4.07
CA GLY A 199 -7.47 -0.29 -2.87
C GLY A 199 -7.84 -1.70 -2.41
N ALA A 200 -9.09 -2.12 -2.58
CA ALA A 200 -9.52 -3.49 -2.29
C ALA A 200 -8.95 -4.49 -3.32
N ALA A 201 -8.98 -4.15 -4.61
CA ALA A 201 -8.36 -4.94 -5.65
C ALA A 201 -6.85 -5.11 -5.40
N THR A 202 -6.17 -4.02 -5.03
CA THR A 202 -4.76 -4.01 -4.64
C THR A 202 -4.50 -4.89 -3.41
N ALA A 203 -5.34 -4.78 -2.38
CA ALA A 203 -5.20 -5.54 -1.15
C ALA A 203 -5.27 -7.06 -1.37
N TYR A 204 -6.20 -7.52 -2.23
CA TYR A 204 -6.26 -8.93 -2.61
C TYR A 204 -4.96 -9.41 -3.26
N VAL A 205 -4.43 -8.66 -4.24
CA VAL A 205 -3.21 -9.05 -4.94
C VAL A 205 -2.00 -9.02 -4.00
N ALA A 206 -1.88 -8.00 -3.14
CA ALA A 206 -0.81 -7.91 -2.16
C ALA A 206 -0.81 -9.10 -1.19
N CYS A 207 -1.97 -9.45 -0.62
CA CYS A 207 -2.10 -10.59 0.30
C CYS A 207 -1.83 -11.94 -0.38
N MET A 208 -2.16 -12.09 -1.67
CA MET A 208 -1.79 -13.29 -2.43
C MET A 208 -0.30 -13.37 -2.73
N ARG A 209 0.35 -12.22 -2.96
CA ARG A 209 1.77 -12.13 -3.34
C ARG A 209 2.73 -12.29 -2.16
N ALA A 210 2.37 -11.75 -1.00
CA ALA A 210 3.19 -11.77 0.21
C ALA A 210 2.32 -12.03 1.47
N PRO A 211 1.69 -13.21 1.59
CA PRO A 211 0.76 -13.52 2.68
C PRO A 211 1.39 -13.39 4.07
N GLU A 212 2.70 -13.63 4.20
CA GLU A 212 3.47 -13.49 5.43
C GLU A 212 3.61 -12.05 5.93
N ARG A 213 3.36 -11.05 5.07
CA ARG A 213 3.43 -9.63 5.42
C ARG A 213 2.11 -9.07 5.93
N PHE A 214 1.02 -9.82 5.80
CA PHE A 214 -0.31 -9.35 6.16
C PHE A 214 -0.98 -10.28 7.17
N ALA A 215 -1.26 -9.76 8.36
CA ALA A 215 -1.97 -10.49 9.42
C ALA A 215 -3.46 -10.69 9.10
N GLY A 216 -4.00 -9.87 8.20
CA GLY A 216 -5.38 -9.94 7.75
C GLY A 216 -5.67 -8.91 6.65
N CYS A 217 -6.75 -9.16 5.91
CA CYS A 217 -7.20 -8.33 4.81
C CYS A 217 -8.68 -7.99 4.96
N VAL A 218 -9.02 -6.71 4.84
CA VAL A 218 -10.41 -6.22 4.76
C VAL A 218 -10.59 -5.55 3.40
N ALA A 219 -11.49 -6.08 2.59
CA ALA A 219 -11.84 -5.54 1.28
C ALA A 219 -13.27 -4.97 1.32
N ILE A 220 -13.42 -3.72 0.87
CA ILE A 220 -14.69 -2.98 0.89
C ILE A 220 -15.10 -2.64 -0.55
N SER A 221 -16.40 -2.78 -0.85
CA SER A 221 -17.05 -2.48 -2.13
C SER A 221 -16.71 -3.41 -3.30
N VAL A 222 -15.60 -4.15 -3.25
CA VAL A 222 -15.17 -5.06 -4.31
C VAL A 222 -15.18 -6.51 -3.81
N PRO A 223 -15.94 -7.42 -4.44
CA PRO A 223 -15.91 -8.84 -4.10
C PRO A 223 -14.59 -9.49 -4.54
N HIS A 224 -14.27 -10.65 -3.97
CA HIS A 224 -13.06 -11.39 -4.33
C HIS A 224 -12.98 -11.63 -5.87
N PRO A 225 -11.85 -11.32 -6.53
CA PRO A 225 -11.75 -11.33 -7.99
C PRO A 225 -12.18 -12.65 -8.65
N LEU A 226 -11.76 -13.79 -8.09
CA LEU A 226 -12.18 -15.11 -8.62
C LEU A 226 -13.69 -15.30 -8.60
N ALA A 227 -14.36 -14.90 -7.52
CA ALA A 227 -15.81 -15.00 -7.41
C ALA A 227 -16.50 -14.03 -8.38
N PHE A 228 -15.98 -12.81 -8.50
CA PHE A 228 -16.50 -11.79 -9.41
C PHE A 228 -16.46 -12.25 -10.87
N PHE A 229 -15.29 -12.71 -11.34
CA PHE A 229 -15.13 -13.17 -12.72
C PHE A 229 -15.92 -14.44 -13.01
N ALA A 230 -15.93 -15.40 -12.08
CA ALA A 230 -16.74 -16.61 -12.21
C ALA A 230 -18.25 -16.32 -12.26
N TYR A 231 -18.72 -15.28 -11.57
CA TYR A 231 -20.10 -14.82 -11.64
C TYR A 231 -20.38 -14.11 -12.97
N MET A 232 -19.51 -13.18 -13.38
CA MET A 232 -19.68 -12.41 -14.62
C MET A 232 -19.71 -13.30 -15.86
N ALA A 233 -18.88 -14.34 -15.92
CA ALA A 233 -18.87 -15.32 -17.02
C ALA A 233 -20.19 -16.08 -17.19
N ARG A 234 -21.00 -16.18 -16.13
CA ARG A 234 -22.29 -16.89 -16.13
C ARG A 234 -23.51 -15.96 -16.19
N HIS A 235 -23.30 -14.65 -16.04
CA HIS A 235 -24.40 -13.68 -15.91
C HIS A 235 -24.16 -12.45 -16.82
N PRO A 236 -24.66 -12.49 -18.07
CA PRO A 236 -24.51 -11.38 -19.03
C PRO A 236 -25.04 -10.04 -18.51
N GLY A 237 -26.08 -10.06 -17.67
CA GLY A 237 -26.60 -8.86 -17.01
C GLY A 237 -25.59 -8.18 -16.11
N GLN A 238 -24.68 -8.93 -15.48
CA GLN A 238 -23.57 -8.36 -14.71
C GLN A 238 -22.50 -7.78 -15.61
N LEU A 239 -22.14 -8.46 -16.70
CA LEU A 239 -21.19 -7.95 -17.68
C LEU A 239 -21.61 -6.57 -18.21
N ARG A 240 -22.91 -6.40 -18.52
CA ARG A 240 -23.47 -5.11 -18.94
C ARG A 240 -23.34 -4.03 -17.86
N ARG A 241 -23.58 -4.36 -16.58
CA ARG A 241 -23.41 -3.41 -15.47
C ARG A 241 -21.95 -3.04 -15.23
N SER A 242 -21.02 -3.91 -15.63
CA SER A 242 -19.58 -3.71 -15.54
C SER A 242 -18.95 -3.16 -16.82
N ALA A 243 -19.76 -2.77 -17.83
CA ALA A 243 -19.25 -2.27 -19.12
C ALA A 243 -18.35 -1.02 -18.97
N TYR A 244 -18.59 -0.20 -17.95
CA TYR A 244 -17.74 0.96 -17.64
C TYR A 244 -16.28 0.56 -17.39
N MET A 245 -16.03 -0.61 -16.78
CA MET A 245 -14.66 -1.08 -16.52
C MET A 245 -13.91 -1.25 -17.83
N GLY A 246 -14.55 -1.81 -18.86
CA GLY A 246 -13.96 -1.95 -20.20
C GLY A 246 -13.79 -0.62 -20.92
N PHE A 247 -14.73 0.31 -20.76
CA PHE A 247 -14.60 1.67 -21.31
C PHE A 247 -13.32 2.36 -20.83
N PHE A 248 -12.99 2.26 -19.54
CA PHE A 248 -11.77 2.84 -18.96
C PHE A 248 -10.47 2.12 -19.35
N GLN A 249 -10.53 1.02 -20.12
CA GLN A 249 -9.34 0.36 -20.68
C GLN A 249 -9.04 0.78 -22.13
N LEU A 250 -9.94 1.55 -22.77
CA LEU A 250 -9.73 2.01 -24.14
C LEU A 250 -8.69 3.13 -24.16
N PRO A 251 -7.69 3.10 -25.05
CA PRO A 251 -6.72 4.18 -25.15
C PRO A 251 -7.38 5.46 -25.68
N VAL A 252 -6.92 6.62 -25.22
CA VAL A 252 -7.26 7.98 -25.72
C VAL A 252 -8.67 8.48 -25.38
N LEU A 253 -9.65 7.59 -25.15
CA LEU A 253 -11.03 7.99 -24.86
C LEU A 253 -11.22 8.47 -23.41
N PRO A 254 -10.73 7.75 -22.37
CA PRO A 254 -10.93 8.16 -20.99
C PRO A 254 -10.06 9.35 -20.57
N GLU A 255 -8.98 9.64 -21.30
CA GLU A 255 -8.03 10.71 -20.98
C GLU A 255 -8.38 12.08 -21.61
N ARG A 256 -9.50 12.17 -22.35
CA ARG A 256 -10.01 13.40 -22.97
C ARG A 256 -11.17 14.01 -22.19
#